data_AF-A0A059LCJ8-F1
#
_entry.id   AF-A0A059LCJ8-F1
#
_cell.length_a   1.000
_cell.length_b   1.000
_cell.length_c   1.000
_cell.angle_alpha   90.00
_cell.angle_beta   90.00
_cell.angle_gamma   90.00
#
_symmetry.space_group_name_H-M   'P 1'
#
loop_
_entity.id
_entity.type
_entity.pdbx_description
1 polymer ?
#
loop_
_entity_poly.entity_id
_entity_poly.type
_entity_poly.pdbx_seq_one_letter_code
_entity_poly.pdbx_strand_id
1 'polypeptide(L)'
;MARKRKDEIKESPSSPPSSEEEDVKPLPKRSRAKKTTESTTKSEAEPAKTKEAKSKPSGKEAGSKSLGDRWEARQPSLLIKPNAAAQGGKKIAAFDLDGTMVVVKGKAPFPKDAGDWKFFNKSVPRVIHEYADQGYQIVIFSNQGIIKHALTGAGSEKTRARVDNVLA
;
A
#
# COMPACT_ATOMS: atom_id res chain seq x y z
N MET A 1 30.79 -60.27 13.26
CA MET A 1 29.80 -60.67 14.28
C MET A 1 29.28 -59.37 14.92
N ALA A 2 28.10 -58.86 14.53
CA ALA A 2 26.78 -59.15 15.14
C ALA A 2 26.77 -58.82 16.65
N ARG A 3 25.90 -57.96 17.22
CA ARG A 3 24.45 -57.87 17.04
C ARG A 3 23.86 -56.49 17.39
N LYS A 4 22.72 -56.26 16.75
CA LYS A 4 21.74 -55.16 16.76
C LYS A 4 20.74 -55.34 17.93
N ARG A 5 20.16 -54.23 18.45
CA ARG A 5 18.77 -54.05 18.97
C ARG A 5 18.67 -52.58 19.46
N LYS A 6 17.89 -51.69 18.84
CA LYS A 6 16.41 -51.60 18.72
C LYS A 6 15.82 -50.94 19.97
N ASP A 7 15.41 -49.68 19.83
CA ASP A 7 14.12 -49.20 20.33
C ASP A 7 13.57 -48.12 19.39
N GLU A 8 12.31 -48.33 19.05
CA GLU A 8 11.38 -47.56 18.23
C GLU A 8 10.18 -47.26 19.16
N ILE A 9 9.19 -46.47 18.72
CA ILE A 9 7.92 -46.04 19.38
C ILE A 9 8.04 -44.61 19.95
N LYS A 10 7.22 -43.60 19.61
CA LYS A 10 5.89 -43.53 18.97
C LYS A 10 5.66 -42.13 18.38
N GLU A 11 5.01 -42.08 17.23
CA GLU A 11 4.37 -40.89 16.66
C GLU A 11 2.95 -40.73 17.26
N SER A 12 2.48 -39.50 17.52
CA SER A 12 1.11 -38.99 17.24
C SER A 12 0.74 -37.73 18.07
N PRO A 13 -0.22 -36.91 17.59
CA PRO A 13 -0.24 -35.46 17.77
C PRO A 13 -1.29 -34.97 18.79
N SER A 14 -1.13 -33.75 19.32
CA SER A 14 -2.23 -33.04 19.99
C SER A 14 -2.37 -31.61 19.47
N SER A 15 -3.47 -31.39 18.75
CA SER A 15 -4.08 -30.09 18.44
C SER A 15 -4.56 -29.36 19.72
N PRO A 16 -4.97 -28.07 19.62
CA PRO A 16 -4.83 -27.06 20.68
C PRO A 16 -6.09 -26.90 21.55
N PRO A 17 -6.00 -26.31 22.77
CA PRO A 17 -7.15 -25.64 23.40
C PRO A 17 -7.30 -24.23 22.77
N SER A 18 -8.37 -23.94 22.04
CA SER A 18 -9.72 -23.54 22.51
C SER A 18 -9.77 -22.09 23.00
N SER A 19 -10.24 -21.23 22.08
CA SER A 19 -11.23 -20.17 22.30
C SER A 19 -11.29 -19.46 23.66
N GLU A 20 -10.78 -18.24 23.70
CA GLU A 20 -11.38 -17.18 24.52
C GLU A 20 -11.80 -16.06 23.57
N GLU A 21 -13.13 -15.93 23.41
CA GLU A 21 -13.79 -14.82 22.75
C GLU A 21 -13.80 -13.62 23.71
N GLU A 22 -13.06 -12.57 23.37
CA GLU A 22 -13.18 -11.26 24.03
C GLU A 22 -14.00 -10.31 23.14
N ASP A 23 -15.29 -10.27 23.46
CA ASP A 23 -16.25 -9.16 23.44
C ASP A 23 -15.90 -7.92 22.57
N VAL A 24 -16.31 -7.94 21.29
CA VAL A 24 -16.33 -6.75 20.43
C VAL A 24 -17.58 -5.91 20.75
N LYS A 25 -17.40 -4.85 21.55
CA LYS A 25 -18.43 -3.80 21.73
C LYS A 25 -18.49 -2.88 20.50
N PRO A 26 -19.64 -2.74 19.81
CA PRO A 26 -19.74 -1.85 18.66
C PRO A 26 -19.87 -0.38 19.09
N LEU A 27 -19.01 0.48 18.55
CA LEU A 27 -19.12 1.93 18.67
C LEU A 27 -20.37 2.47 17.94
N PRO A 28 -21.07 3.47 18.51
CA PRO A 28 -22.34 3.97 17.97
C PRO A 28 -22.17 4.79 16.68
N LYS A 29 -23.03 4.46 15.70
CA LYS A 29 -23.25 5.20 14.46
C LYS A 29 -23.82 6.59 14.75
N ARG A 30 -23.07 7.65 14.44
CA ARG A 30 -23.58 9.03 14.54
C ARG A 30 -24.15 9.47 13.19
N SER A 31 -25.43 9.18 12.99
CA SER A 31 -26.26 9.80 11.94
C SER A 31 -26.54 11.26 12.32
N ARG A 32 -26.18 12.23 11.45
CA ARG A 32 -26.74 13.58 11.56
C ARG A 32 -27.72 13.79 10.41
N ALA A 33 -28.97 13.90 10.80
CA ALA A 33 -30.13 14.11 9.95
C ALA A 33 -30.08 15.46 9.21
N LYS A 34 -30.66 15.42 8.00
CA LYS A 34 -31.22 16.53 7.23
C LYS A 34 -32.00 17.50 8.12
N LYS A 35 -31.86 18.80 7.86
CA LYS A 35 -32.95 19.76 8.11
C LYS A 35 -33.25 20.53 6.83
N THR A 36 -34.41 20.18 6.30
CA THR A 36 -35.22 20.84 5.28
C THR A 36 -35.67 22.23 5.76
N THR A 37 -35.68 23.21 4.86
CA THR A 37 -36.66 24.30 4.84
C THR A 37 -37.06 24.55 3.39
N GLU A 38 -38.32 24.25 3.10
CA GLU A 38 -39.02 24.53 1.85
C GLU A 38 -39.56 25.97 1.87
N SER A 39 -39.63 26.61 0.70
CA SER A 39 -40.74 27.49 0.33
C SER A 39 -40.85 27.59 -1.19
N THR A 40 -41.94 26.99 -1.69
CA THR A 40 -42.60 26.96 -3.01
C THR A 40 -42.90 28.40 -3.53
N THR A 41 -42.87 28.76 -4.83
CA THR A 41 -43.78 28.52 -5.99
C THR A 41 -43.31 29.47 -7.12
N LYS A 42 -43.58 29.37 -8.44
CA LYS A 42 -44.10 28.40 -9.42
C LYS A 42 -44.24 29.21 -10.74
N SER A 43 -43.64 28.76 -11.86
CA SER A 43 -44.04 29.07 -13.27
C SER A 43 -42.98 28.45 -14.21
N GLU A 44 -43.22 27.30 -14.85
CA GLU A 44 -44.09 26.95 -15.99
C GLU A 44 -43.41 27.11 -17.38
N ALA A 45 -43.31 25.95 -18.05
CA ALA A 45 -43.19 25.65 -19.48
C ALA A 45 -41.87 25.89 -20.26
N GLU A 46 -41.43 24.78 -20.86
CA GLU A 46 -40.31 24.52 -21.77
C GLU A 46 -40.59 25.04 -23.22
N PRO A 47 -39.59 25.12 -24.13
CA PRO A 47 -39.11 23.91 -24.82
C PRO A 47 -37.61 23.85 -25.18
N ALA A 48 -37.06 22.65 -25.01
CA ALA A 48 -36.09 21.94 -25.84
C ALA A 48 -35.37 22.71 -26.96
N LYS A 49 -34.06 22.91 -26.77
CA LYS A 49 -33.08 22.87 -27.87
C LYS A 49 -31.86 22.04 -27.46
N THR A 50 -31.76 20.89 -28.11
CA THR A 50 -30.63 19.97 -28.20
C THR A 50 -29.32 20.75 -28.40
N LYS A 51 -28.42 20.68 -27.42
CA LYS A 51 -27.00 21.03 -27.62
C LYS A 51 -26.21 19.74 -27.70
N GLU A 52 -25.70 19.51 -28.90
CA GLU A 52 -24.85 18.41 -29.31
C GLU A 52 -23.79 18.08 -28.26
N ALA A 53 -23.71 16.78 -27.94
CA ALA A 53 -22.60 16.22 -27.22
C ALA A 53 -21.33 16.39 -28.07
N LYS A 54 -20.55 17.42 -27.76
CA LYS A 54 -19.15 17.47 -28.17
C LYS A 54 -18.43 16.32 -27.47
N SER A 55 -18.15 15.29 -28.26
CA SER A 55 -17.22 14.22 -27.95
C SER A 55 -15.90 14.82 -27.44
N LYS A 56 -15.68 14.72 -26.12
CA LYS A 56 -14.35 14.93 -25.55
C LYS A 56 -13.48 13.77 -26.02
N PRO A 57 -12.34 14.00 -26.69
CA PRO A 57 -11.36 12.95 -26.84
C PRO A 57 -10.85 12.55 -25.44
N SER A 58 -11.16 11.30 -25.10
CA SER A 58 -10.52 10.51 -24.06
C SER A 58 -9.01 10.51 -24.29
N GLY A 59 -8.24 10.77 -23.22
CA GLY A 59 -6.79 10.66 -23.22
C GLY A 59 -6.03 11.97 -22.96
N LYS A 60 -6.30 12.65 -21.83
CA LYS A 60 -5.22 13.44 -21.22
C LYS A 60 -4.27 12.45 -20.57
N GLU A 61 -3.14 12.18 -21.22
CA GLU A 61 -1.95 11.65 -20.56
C GLU A 61 -1.77 12.40 -19.23
N ALA A 62 -1.87 11.69 -18.12
CA ALA A 62 -1.67 12.29 -16.81
C ALA A 62 -0.25 12.86 -16.76
N GLY A 63 -0.14 14.18 -16.68
CA GLY A 63 1.15 14.88 -16.71
C GLY A 63 2.16 14.25 -15.75
N SER A 64 3.26 13.76 -16.31
CA SER A 64 4.42 13.27 -15.58
C SER A 64 5.32 14.44 -15.17
N LYS A 65 5.76 14.45 -13.91
CA LYS A 65 6.78 15.41 -13.43
C LYS A 65 7.91 14.66 -12.72
N SER A 66 9.15 14.86 -13.16
CA SER A 66 10.34 14.38 -12.46
C SER A 66 10.56 15.19 -11.17
N LEU A 67 10.94 14.52 -10.09
CA LEU A 67 11.14 15.09 -8.76
C LEU A 67 12.58 14.91 -8.22
N GLY A 68 13.53 14.51 -9.08
CA GLY A 68 14.91 14.17 -8.69
C GLY A 68 15.06 12.73 -8.20
N ASP A 69 16.29 12.20 -8.18
CA ASP A 69 16.63 10.84 -7.70
C ASP A 69 15.78 9.71 -8.29
N ARG A 70 15.39 9.87 -9.57
CA ARG A 70 14.50 8.98 -10.34
C ARG A 70 13.06 8.94 -9.85
N TRP A 71 12.65 9.84 -8.97
CA TRP A 71 11.25 9.98 -8.59
C TRP A 71 10.45 10.68 -9.68
N GLU A 72 9.26 10.15 -9.92
CA GLU A 72 8.31 10.69 -10.86
C GLU A 72 6.93 10.80 -10.22
N ALA A 73 6.30 11.97 -10.33
CA ALA A 73 4.90 12.17 -10.00
C ALA A 73 4.03 11.96 -11.24
N ARG A 74 3.01 11.12 -11.11
CA ARG A 74 1.92 10.95 -12.06
C ARG A 74 0.63 11.42 -11.41
N GLN A 75 0.06 12.49 -11.95
CA GLN A 75 -1.22 12.98 -11.45
C GLN A 75 -2.34 11.94 -11.65
N PRO A 76 -3.36 11.89 -10.77
CA PRO A 76 -3.59 12.80 -9.65
C PRO A 76 -2.93 12.38 -8.32
N SER A 77 -2.38 11.18 -8.20
CA SER A 77 -2.06 10.62 -6.86
C SER A 77 -0.92 9.59 -6.79
N LEU A 78 -0.11 9.42 -7.84
CA LEU A 78 0.89 8.37 -7.90
C LEU A 78 2.32 8.92 -7.88
N LEU A 79 3.16 8.35 -7.01
CA LEU A 79 4.62 8.51 -7.05
C LEU A 79 5.25 7.20 -7.51
N ILE A 80 6.25 7.29 -8.38
CA ILE A 80 6.97 6.14 -8.93
C ILE A 80 8.45 6.39 -8.74
N LYS A 81 9.18 5.37 -8.25
CA LYS A 81 10.65 5.33 -8.26
C LYS A 81 11.10 4.10 -9.04
N PRO A 82 11.39 4.24 -10.35
CA PRO A 82 11.91 3.13 -11.13
C PRO A 82 13.30 2.74 -10.65
N ASN A 83 13.54 1.43 -10.53
CA ASN A 83 14.89 0.92 -10.36
C ASN A 83 15.56 0.85 -11.75
N ALA A 84 16.65 1.59 -11.94
CA ALA A 84 17.39 1.61 -13.20
C ALA A 84 17.98 0.24 -13.58
N ALA A 85 18.22 -0.63 -12.60
CA ALA A 85 18.72 -1.98 -12.83
C ALA A 85 17.60 -3.00 -13.09
N ALA A 86 16.32 -2.60 -12.99
CA ALA A 86 15.22 -3.53 -13.26
C ALA A 86 15.13 -3.80 -14.76
N GLN A 87 15.42 -5.03 -15.15
CA GLN A 87 15.44 -5.47 -16.56
C GLN A 87 14.04 -5.83 -17.11
N GLY A 88 13.00 -5.64 -16.30
CA GLY A 88 11.69 -6.20 -16.58
C GLY A 88 11.65 -7.70 -16.29
N GLY A 89 10.57 -8.19 -15.70
CA GLY A 89 10.36 -9.61 -15.44
C GLY A 89 9.14 -10.14 -16.18
N LYS A 90 9.17 -11.39 -16.63
CA LYS A 90 7.95 -12.11 -17.04
C LYS A 90 7.03 -12.40 -15.85
N LYS A 91 7.58 -12.32 -14.63
CA LYS A 91 6.89 -12.53 -13.36
C LYS A 91 7.12 -11.32 -12.45
N ILE A 92 6.13 -11.01 -11.61
CA ILE A 92 6.18 -9.92 -10.64
C ILE A 92 6.01 -10.50 -9.24
N ALA A 93 6.89 -10.13 -8.32
CA ALA A 93 6.71 -10.33 -6.89
C ALA A 93 6.44 -8.95 -6.28
N ALA A 94 5.18 -8.73 -5.85
CA ALA A 94 4.74 -7.45 -5.33
C ALA A 94 4.58 -7.50 -3.81
N PHE A 95 5.11 -6.50 -3.11
CA PHE A 95 5.07 -6.42 -1.65
C PHE A 95 4.51 -5.06 -1.21
N ASP A 96 3.85 -5.06 -0.05
CA ASP A 96 3.65 -3.82 0.70
C ASP A 96 4.95 -3.41 1.41
N LEU A 97 5.06 -2.14 1.79
CA LEU A 97 6.22 -1.61 2.51
C LEU A 97 6.06 -1.71 4.03
N ASP A 98 5.11 -0.96 4.58
CA ASP A 98 4.94 -0.71 6.01
C ASP A 98 4.22 -1.88 6.69
N GLY A 99 4.90 -2.58 7.59
CA GLY A 99 4.36 -3.78 8.25
C GLY A 99 4.57 -5.07 7.46
N THR A 100 5.22 -5.00 6.29
CA THR A 100 5.60 -6.17 5.47
C THR A 100 7.11 -6.25 5.29
N MET A 101 7.72 -5.26 4.62
CA MET A 101 9.17 -5.21 4.43
C MET A 101 9.86 -4.55 5.61
N VAL A 102 9.30 -3.46 6.11
CA VAL A 102 9.89 -2.65 7.18
C VAL A 102 8.88 -2.33 8.27
N VAL A 103 9.39 -2.11 9.48
CA VAL A 103 8.64 -1.60 10.64
C VAL A 103 9.44 -0.47 11.28
N VAL A 104 8.79 0.37 12.08
CA VAL A 104 9.51 1.38 12.88
C VAL A 104 10.46 0.71 13.88
N LYS A 105 11.55 1.38 14.27
CA LYS A 105 12.51 0.79 15.22
C LYS A 105 11.87 0.59 16.60
N GLY A 106 11.02 1.54 17.01
CA GLY A 106 10.34 1.58 18.31
C GLY A 106 8.92 0.98 18.31
N LYS A 107 8.08 1.48 19.23
CA LYS A 107 6.66 1.08 19.40
C LYS A 107 5.66 2.10 18.85
N ALA A 108 6.15 3.16 18.19
CA ALA A 108 5.29 4.20 17.64
C ALA A 108 4.48 3.65 16.45
N PRO A 109 3.25 4.12 16.22
CA PRO A 109 2.48 3.70 15.05
C PRO A 109 3.04 4.26 13.73
N PHE A 110 3.82 5.34 13.79
CA PHE A 110 4.38 6.03 12.62
C PHE A 110 5.85 6.40 12.84
N PRO A 111 6.67 6.44 11.76
CA PRO A 111 8.09 6.80 11.84
C PRO A 111 8.28 8.27 12.25
N LYS A 112 9.31 8.55 13.04
CA LYS A 112 9.67 9.93 13.43
C LYS A 112 10.47 10.66 12.35
N ASP A 113 11.33 9.92 11.65
CA ASP A 113 12.23 10.43 10.62
C ASP A 113 12.48 9.35 9.55
N ALA A 114 13.24 9.70 8.51
CA ALA A 114 13.53 8.81 7.39
C ALA A 114 14.32 7.55 7.79
N GLY A 115 15.09 7.59 8.88
CA GLY A 115 15.90 6.49 9.40
C GLY A 115 15.21 5.67 10.50
N ASP A 116 13.97 5.98 10.86
CA ASP A 116 13.18 5.24 11.85
C ASP A 116 12.52 4.00 11.22
N TRP A 117 13.35 3.07 10.76
CA TRP A 117 12.90 1.79 10.23
C TRP A 117 13.89 0.65 10.51
N LYS A 118 13.39 -0.58 10.52
CA LYS A 118 14.16 -1.82 10.48
C LYS A 118 13.41 -2.83 9.63
N PHE A 119 14.09 -3.85 9.11
CA PHE A 119 13.38 -4.95 8.45
C PHE A 119 12.36 -5.58 9.40
N PHE A 120 11.20 -5.97 8.86
CA PHE A 120 10.13 -6.62 9.62
C PHE A 120 10.67 -7.86 10.37
N ASN A 121 11.53 -8.64 9.70
CA ASN A 121 12.32 -9.68 10.32
C ASN A 121 13.64 -9.92 9.54
N LYS A 122 14.51 -10.80 10.06
CA LYS A 122 15.82 -11.10 9.46
C LYS A 122 15.75 -11.78 8.09
N SER A 123 14.62 -12.37 7.72
CA SER A 123 14.46 -13.10 6.46
C SER A 123 14.09 -12.21 5.28
N VAL A 124 13.56 -11.00 5.51
CA VAL A 124 13.07 -10.10 4.44
C VAL A 124 14.11 -9.88 3.33
N PRO A 125 15.38 -9.50 3.62
CA PRO A 125 16.35 -9.28 2.55
C PRO A 125 16.61 -10.54 1.75
N ARG A 126 16.78 -11.69 2.44
CA ARG A 126 17.03 -12.98 1.80
C ARG A 126 15.89 -13.35 0.85
N VAL A 127 14.64 -13.25 1.28
CA VAL A 127 13.47 -13.63 0.48
C VAL A 127 13.34 -12.75 -0.77
N ILE A 128 13.61 -11.45 -0.65
CA ILE A 128 13.57 -10.53 -1.79
C ILE A 128 14.64 -10.89 -2.82
N HIS A 129 15.87 -11.19 -2.37
CA HIS A 129 16.94 -11.65 -3.26
C HIS A 129 16.58 -12.98 -3.92
N GLU A 130 16.02 -13.93 -3.17
CA GLU A 130 15.62 -15.24 -3.70
C GLU A 130 14.57 -15.11 -4.81
N TYR A 131 13.59 -14.21 -4.68
CA TYR A 131 12.66 -13.92 -5.77
C TYR A 131 13.33 -13.25 -6.98
N ALA A 132 14.26 -12.33 -6.75
CA ALA A 132 15.01 -11.68 -7.82
C ALA A 132 15.85 -12.71 -8.61
N ASP A 133 16.53 -13.62 -7.92
CA ASP A 133 17.33 -14.71 -8.52
C ASP A 133 16.46 -15.69 -9.33
N GLN A 134 15.20 -15.88 -8.92
CA GLN A 134 14.21 -16.66 -9.67
C GLN A 134 13.60 -15.92 -10.88
N GLY A 135 14.08 -14.71 -11.17
CA GLY A 135 13.64 -13.91 -12.32
C GLY A 135 12.33 -13.14 -12.09
N TYR A 136 11.93 -12.91 -10.84
CA TYR A 136 10.82 -12.02 -10.53
C TYR A 136 11.29 -10.56 -10.53
N GLN A 137 10.50 -9.69 -11.16
CA GLN A 137 10.61 -8.25 -10.92
C GLN A 137 9.99 -7.94 -9.56
N ILE A 138 10.81 -7.39 -8.66
CA ILE A 138 10.35 -6.93 -7.35
C ILE A 138 9.65 -5.58 -7.53
N VAL A 139 8.41 -5.48 -7.06
CA VAL A 139 7.61 -4.24 -7.07
C VAL A 139 7.12 -3.97 -5.66
N ILE A 140 7.21 -2.71 -5.21
CA ILE A 140 6.72 -2.29 -3.91
C ILE A 140 5.55 -1.35 -4.14
N PHE A 141 4.39 -1.67 -3.56
CA PHE A 141 3.25 -0.78 -3.51
C PHE A 141 3.08 -0.28 -2.08
N SER A 142 2.88 1.03 -1.90
CA SER A 142 2.70 1.59 -0.56
C SER A 142 1.71 2.74 -0.56
N ASN A 143 0.75 2.67 0.35
CA ASN A 143 -0.29 3.69 0.51
C ASN A 143 0.15 4.76 1.49
N GLN A 144 0.49 5.95 0.97
CA GLN A 144 1.12 7.02 1.77
C GLN A 144 0.13 8.17 2.00
N GLY A 145 -0.79 7.98 2.96
CA GLY A 145 -1.92 8.88 3.24
C GLY A 145 -1.53 10.32 3.63
N ILE A 146 -0.29 10.54 4.08
CA ILE A 146 0.24 11.88 4.38
C ILE A 146 0.36 12.78 3.14
N ILE A 147 0.50 12.18 1.94
CA ILE A 147 0.71 12.91 0.68
C ILE A 147 -0.60 13.52 0.16
N LYS A 148 -1.73 12.83 0.37
CA LYS A 148 -3.05 13.20 -0.16
C LYS A 148 -2.98 13.49 -1.67
N HIS A 149 -3.16 14.75 -2.08
CA HIS A 149 -3.07 15.19 -3.48
C HIS A 149 -1.81 16.03 -3.77
N ALA A 150 -0.99 16.32 -2.75
CA ALA A 150 0.17 17.19 -2.87
C ALA A 150 1.44 16.39 -3.19
N LEU A 151 1.54 15.89 -4.43
CA LEU A 151 2.65 15.03 -4.90
C LEU A 151 4.03 15.72 -4.86
N THR A 152 4.09 17.03 -4.68
CA THR A 152 5.32 17.82 -4.54
C THR A 152 5.42 18.56 -3.21
N GLY A 153 4.56 18.24 -2.24
CA GLY A 153 4.56 18.89 -0.92
C GLY A 153 5.44 18.15 0.10
N ALA A 154 5.53 18.71 1.30
CA ALA A 154 6.34 18.16 2.40
C ALA A 154 6.01 16.70 2.75
N GLY A 155 4.76 16.26 2.62
CA GLY A 155 4.37 14.86 2.82
C GLY A 155 5.05 13.94 1.79
N SER A 156 5.06 14.35 0.52
CA SER A 156 5.77 13.62 -0.56
C SER A 156 7.27 13.58 -0.30
N GLU A 157 7.88 14.72 0.05
CA GLU A 157 9.31 14.78 0.36
C GLU A 157 9.71 13.85 1.51
N LYS A 158 8.95 13.84 2.61
CA LYS A 158 9.18 12.94 3.76
C LYS A 158 9.05 11.47 3.37
N THR A 159 8.00 11.12 2.61
CA THR A 159 7.80 9.75 2.13
C THR A 159 8.94 9.32 1.21
N ARG A 160 9.33 10.16 0.23
CA ARG A 160 10.41 9.85 -0.71
C ARG A 160 11.74 9.65 0.03
N ALA A 161 12.10 10.58 0.93
CA ALA A 161 13.32 10.47 1.73
C ALA A 161 13.37 9.19 2.58
N ARG A 162 12.24 8.78 3.16
CA ARG A 162 12.14 7.51 3.89
C ARG A 162 12.35 6.30 2.98
N VAL A 163 11.68 6.26 1.83
CA VAL A 163 11.86 5.17 0.85
C VAL A 163 13.30 5.14 0.33
N ASP A 164 13.90 6.29 0.09
CA ASP A 164 15.30 6.39 -0.32
C ASP A 164 16.24 5.83 0.75
N ASN A 165 15.97 6.10 2.04
CA ASN A 165 16.75 5.55 3.15
C ASN A 165 16.57 4.03 3.33
N VAL A 166 15.37 3.49 3.05
CA VAL A 166 15.11 2.04 3.08
C VAL A 166 15.83 1.31 1.95
N LEU A 167 16.00 1.97 0.80
CA LEU A 167 16.59 1.38 -0.40
C LEU A 167 18.08 1.73 -0.59
N ALA A 168 18.68 2.48 0.35
CA ALA A 168 20.09 2.85 0.35
C ALA A 168 20.97 1.69 0.80
#